data_AF-A0AA36E2H6-F1
#
_entry.id   AF-A0AA36E2H6-F1
#
_cell.length_a   1.000
_cell.length_b   1.000
_cell.length_c   1.000
_cell.angle_alpha   90.00
_cell.angle_beta   90.00
_cell.angle_gamma   90.00
#
_symmetry.space_group_name_H-M   'P 1'
#
loop_
_entity.id
_entity.type
_entity.pdbx_description
1 polymer ?
#
loop_
_entity_poly.entity_id
_entity_poly.type
_entity_poly.pdbx_seq_one_letter_code
_entity_poly.pdbx_strand_id
1 'polypeptide(L)'
;MYASSSRSIKLIRIGNLHDDDPCPPCDCQDAISVERPAWTDDNVARRFWNCKNSLSAEGPKCKFFMWKDKEMEEGYYKEQLRKMRFELKRKEEFSEVLKVQKKLVKLQQAMEVDKQVFETQLMELTKQNRMLKCGIFVMVIIVITMWLK
;
A
#
# COMPACT_ATOMS: atom_id res chain seq x y z
N MET A 1 -12.71 -16.74 0.40
CA MET A 1 -13.31 -15.42 0.10
C MET A 1 -12.71 -14.42 1.09
N TYR A 2 -11.75 -13.60 0.66
CA TYR A 2 -11.10 -12.64 1.56
C TYR A 2 -11.79 -11.29 1.43
N ALA A 3 -12.53 -10.89 2.47
CA ALA A 3 -13.14 -9.58 2.56
C ALA A 3 -12.03 -8.54 2.80
N SER A 4 -11.81 -7.67 1.82
CA SER A 4 -10.91 -6.53 1.93
C SER A 4 -11.55 -5.52 2.89
N SER A 5 -11.02 -5.45 4.12
CA SER A 5 -11.43 -4.47 5.12
C SER A 5 -10.88 -3.10 4.72
N SER A 6 -11.63 -2.39 3.88
CA SER A 6 -11.44 -0.96 3.66
C SER A 6 -11.60 -0.25 4.99
N ARG A 7 -10.49 0.12 5.62
CA ARG A 7 -10.49 1.00 6.79
C ARG A 7 -10.88 2.40 6.31
N SER A 8 -12.19 2.63 6.25
CA SER A 8 -12.75 3.97 6.18
C SER A 8 -12.19 4.76 7.36
N ILE A 9 -11.39 5.77 7.07
CA ILE A 9 -10.98 6.77 8.04
C ILE A 9 -12.30 7.40 8.51
N LYS A 10 -12.78 7.00 9.69
CA LYS A 10 -13.86 7.70 10.38
C LYS A 10 -13.37 9.12 10.60
N LEU A 11 -13.75 10.05 9.72
CA LEU A 11 -13.62 11.46 9.96
C LEU A 11 -14.31 11.72 11.30
N ILE A 12 -13.52 12.11 12.30
CA ILE A 12 -14.07 12.66 13.53
C ILE A 12 -14.72 13.99 13.12
N ARG A 13 -16.04 13.97 12.89
CA ARG A 13 -16.84 15.19 12.74
C ARG A 13 -16.85 15.87 14.11
N ILE A 14 -15.93 16.79 14.31
CA ILE A 14 -16.08 17.83 15.34
C ILE A 14 -16.97 18.89 14.67
N GLY A 15 -18.27 18.67 14.73
CA GLY A 15 -19.27 19.58 14.18
C GLY A 15 -20.11 20.14 15.31
N ASN A 16 -20.00 21.45 15.53
CA ASN A 16 -21.03 22.22 16.19
C ASN A 16 -22.36 22.03 15.45
N LEU A 17 -23.43 22.07 16.23
CA LEU A 17 -24.83 22.10 15.84
C LEU A 17 -25.07 23.23 14.81
N HIS A 18 -25.88 22.94 13.79
CA HIS A 18 -26.32 23.79 12.68
C HIS A 18 -25.34 24.04 11.53
N ASP A 19 -25.69 23.51 10.34
CA ASP A 19 -25.61 24.19 9.04
C ASP A 19 -26.18 23.23 7.98
N ASP A 20 -27.51 23.10 7.94
CA ASP A 20 -28.25 22.49 6.81
C ASP A 20 -28.36 23.49 5.64
N ASP A 21 -27.29 24.24 5.39
CA ASP A 21 -27.23 25.11 4.22
C ASP A 21 -27.30 24.24 2.97
N PRO A 22 -28.27 24.47 2.07
CA PRO A 22 -28.40 23.70 0.85
C PRO A 22 -27.12 23.83 0.05
N CYS A 23 -26.58 22.68 -0.37
CA CYS A 23 -25.36 22.65 -1.17
C CYS A 23 -25.57 23.46 -2.46
N PRO A 24 -24.67 24.40 -2.78
CA PRO A 24 -24.80 25.26 -3.95
C PRO A 24 -24.79 24.42 -5.23
N PRO A 25 -25.69 24.66 -6.19
CA PRO A 25 -25.67 23.91 -7.44
C PRO A 25 -24.42 24.25 -8.25
N CYS A 26 -23.94 23.27 -9.02
CA CYS A 26 -22.92 23.51 -10.05
C CYS A 26 -23.57 23.58 -11.44
N ASP A 27 -22.84 24.11 -12.43
CA ASP A 27 -23.35 24.27 -13.82
C ASP A 27 -23.42 22.94 -14.61
N CYS A 28 -23.39 21.79 -13.91
CA CYS A 28 -23.56 20.48 -14.54
C CYS A 28 -25.03 20.11 -14.67
N GLN A 29 -25.31 19.15 -15.55
CA GLN A 29 -26.65 18.64 -15.79
C GLN A 29 -27.32 18.10 -14.51
N ASP A 30 -26.56 17.42 -13.64
CA ASP A 30 -27.08 16.96 -12.35
C ASP A 30 -27.11 18.07 -11.28
N ALA A 31 -26.36 19.16 -11.48
CA ALA A 31 -26.16 20.26 -10.54
C ALA A 31 -25.70 19.88 -9.12
N ILE A 32 -25.29 18.63 -8.86
CA ILE A 32 -24.91 18.17 -7.52
C ILE A 32 -23.49 18.59 -7.16
N SER A 33 -23.35 19.41 -6.11
CA SER A 33 -22.09 19.62 -5.41
C SER A 33 -22.00 18.77 -4.12
N VAL A 34 -20.78 18.56 -3.64
CA VAL A 34 -20.47 17.80 -2.44
C VAL A 34 -19.49 18.58 -1.57
N GLU A 35 -19.66 18.49 -0.25
CA GLU A 35 -18.73 19.05 0.74
C GLU A 35 -17.49 18.17 0.86
N ARG A 36 -16.31 18.80 0.83
CA ARG A 36 -15.02 18.13 1.04
C ARG A 36 -14.10 18.97 1.94
N PRO A 37 -13.26 18.32 2.77
CA PRO A 37 -12.21 19.02 3.49
C PRO A 37 -11.03 19.35 2.57
N ALA A 38 -10.43 20.53 2.75
CA ALA A 38 -9.19 20.91 2.11
C ALA A 38 -8.00 20.23 2.80
N TRP A 39 -7.15 19.63 1.96
CA TRP A 39 -5.97 18.87 2.40
C TRP A 39 -4.66 19.65 2.21
N THR A 40 -4.73 20.98 2.05
CA THR A 40 -3.54 21.84 1.89
C THR A 40 -3.15 22.52 3.19
N ASP A 41 -1.86 22.78 3.39
CA ASP A 41 -1.31 23.37 4.63
C ASP A 41 -1.76 24.81 4.86
N ASP A 42 -2.16 25.52 3.80
CA ASP A 42 -2.72 26.87 3.88
C ASP A 42 -4.18 26.87 4.32
N ASN A 43 -4.91 25.78 4.05
CA ASN A 43 -6.34 25.64 4.31
C ASN A 43 -6.62 24.44 5.21
N VAL A 44 -5.90 24.34 6.33
CA VAL A 44 -6.08 23.22 7.26
C VAL A 44 -7.51 23.22 7.82
N ALA A 45 -8.17 22.07 7.70
CA ALA A 45 -9.54 21.83 8.18
C ALA A 45 -10.63 22.71 7.54
N ARG A 46 -10.31 23.55 6.55
CA ARG A 46 -11.29 24.35 5.82
C ARG A 46 -12.08 23.48 4.85
N ARG A 47 -13.39 23.67 4.76
CA ARG A 47 -14.26 22.89 3.88
C ARG A 47 -14.68 23.70 2.66
N PHE A 48 -14.86 23.00 1.56
CA PHE A 48 -15.34 23.56 0.31
C PHE A 48 -16.39 22.66 -0.32
N TRP A 49 -17.25 23.26 -1.14
CA TRP A 49 -18.11 22.55 -2.06
C TRP A 49 -17.43 22.45 -3.41
N ASN A 50 -17.51 21.28 -4.04
CA ASN A 50 -17.15 21.12 -5.43
C ASN A 50 -18.13 20.20 -6.15
N CYS A 51 -18.13 20.23 -7.49
CA CYS A 51 -18.99 19.31 -8.25
C CYS A 51 -18.65 17.86 -7.89
N LYS A 52 -19.68 17.01 -7.76
CA LYS A 52 -19.50 15.56 -7.56
C LYS A 52 -18.59 14.94 -8.64
N ASN A 53 -18.73 15.40 -9.89
CA ASN A 53 -18.00 14.91 -11.05
C ASN A 53 -16.61 15.56 -11.22
N SER A 54 -16.20 16.47 -10.33
CA SER A 54 -14.89 17.15 -10.38
C SER A 54 -13.68 16.21 -10.35
N LEU A 55 -13.82 15.05 -9.70
CA LEU A 55 -12.78 14.01 -9.61
C LEU A 55 -13.09 12.79 -10.49
N SER A 56 -14.11 12.85 -11.34
CA SER A 56 -14.40 11.76 -12.26
C SER A 56 -13.22 11.54 -13.21
N ALA A 57 -12.87 10.28 -13.45
CA ALA A 57 -11.87 9.91 -14.45
C ALA A 57 -12.42 10.08 -15.88
N GLU A 58 -13.74 10.04 -16.04
CA GLU A 58 -14.44 10.05 -17.31
C GLU A 58 -15.35 11.28 -17.43
N GLY A 59 -15.42 11.86 -18.63
CA GLY A 59 -16.28 13.00 -18.96
C GLY A 59 -15.67 14.38 -18.67
N PRO A 60 -16.39 15.47 -19.05
CA PRO A 60 -15.94 16.83 -18.80
C PRO A 60 -15.90 17.13 -17.30
N LYS A 61 -14.72 17.50 -16.80
CA LYS A 61 -14.53 17.87 -15.40
C LYS A 61 -15.11 19.25 -15.14
N CYS A 62 -16.15 19.30 -14.31
CA CYS A 62 -16.66 20.55 -13.79
C CYS A 62 -15.66 21.18 -12.82
N LYS A 63 -15.37 22.48 -13.03
CA LYS A 63 -14.46 23.27 -12.21
C LYS A 63 -15.16 24.03 -11.08
N PHE A 64 -16.44 23.76 -10.83
CA PHE A 64 -17.18 24.39 -9.74
C PHE A 64 -16.46 24.16 -8.40
N PHE A 65 -16.22 25.26 -7.71
CA PHE A 65 -15.56 25.31 -6.42
C PHE A 65 -16.08 26.50 -5.63
N MET A 66 -16.45 26.29 -4.37
CA MET A 66 -16.78 27.38 -3.46
C MET A 66 -16.37 27.03 -2.02
N TRP A 67 -15.74 27.97 -1.31
CA TRP A 67 -15.44 27.79 0.10
C TRP A 67 -16.72 27.79 0.93
N LYS A 68 -16.87 26.80 1.83
CA LYS A 68 -17.96 26.76 2.82
C LYS A 68 -17.58 27.59 4.04
N ASP A 69 -16.39 27.32 4.56
CA ASP A 69 -15.91 28.03 5.75
C ASP A 69 -15.17 29.31 5.35
N LYS A 70 -15.28 30.34 6.20
CA LYS A 70 -14.41 31.51 6.13
C LYS A 70 -12.95 31.09 6.29
N GLU A 71 -12.05 31.89 5.74
CA GLU A 71 -10.63 31.65 5.95
C GLU A 71 -10.28 31.81 7.43
N MET A 72 -9.53 30.86 7.96
CA MET A 72 -9.03 30.93 9.33
C MET A 72 -7.89 31.94 9.39
N GLU A 73 -7.98 32.87 10.33
CA GLU A 73 -6.93 33.84 10.62
C GLU A 73 -5.61 33.12 10.96
N GLU A 74 -4.50 33.71 10.51
CA GLU A 74 -3.19 33.23 10.91
C GLU A 74 -2.99 33.46 12.41
N GLY A 75 -2.36 32.49 13.08
CA GLY A 75 -2.14 32.56 14.51
C GLY A 75 -2.02 31.20 15.16
N TYR A 76 -2.16 31.20 16.49
CA TYR A 76 -1.89 30.03 17.32
C TYR A 76 -2.68 28.79 16.88
N TYR A 77 -4.01 28.91 16.69
CA TYR A 77 -4.85 27.75 16.40
C TYR A 77 -4.57 27.13 15.03
N LYS A 78 -4.38 27.96 13.99
CA LYS A 78 -4.03 27.49 12.63
C LYS A 78 -2.70 26.74 12.65
N GLU A 79 -1.72 27.25 13.40
CA GLU A 79 -0.42 26.61 13.57
C GLU A 79 -0.51 25.28 14.33
N GLN A 80 -1.35 25.18 15.37
CA GLN A 80 -1.57 23.91 16.07
C GLN A 80 -2.21 22.87 15.15
N LEU A 81 -3.16 23.27 14.29
CA LEU A 81 -3.77 22.37 13.32
C LEU A 81 -2.76 21.89 12.27
N ARG A 82 -1.88 22.77 11.78
CA ARG A 82 -0.75 22.39 10.90
C ARG A 82 0.15 21.35 11.56
N LYS A 83 0.59 21.61 12.80
CA LYS A 83 1.42 20.67 13.57
C LYS A 83 0.75 19.33 13.79
N MET A 84 -0.51 19.33 14.21
CA MET A 84 -1.26 18.09 14.44
C MET A 84 -1.40 17.27 13.15
N ARG A 85 -1.68 17.92 12.02
CA ARG A 85 -1.74 17.26 10.71
C ARG A 85 -0.39 16.64 10.34
N PHE A 86 0.70 17.40 10.49
CA PHE A 86 2.05 16.91 10.21
C PHE A 86 2.36 15.64 11.02
N GLU A 87 2.06 15.66 12.31
CA GLU A 87 2.24 14.53 13.22
C GLU A 87 1.42 13.30 12.82
N LEU A 88 0.16 13.49 12.40
CA LEU A 88 -0.69 12.41 11.91
C LEU A 88 -0.13 11.78 10.63
N LYS A 89 0.28 12.61 9.66
CA LYS A 89 0.87 12.15 8.41
C LYS A 89 2.15 11.35 8.66
N ARG A 90 3.03 11.87 9.51
CA ARG A 90 4.26 11.19 9.92
C ARG A 90 4.00 9.82 10.56
N LYS A 91 2.98 9.72 11.43
CA LYS A 91 2.60 8.45 12.06
C LYS A 91 2.02 7.44 11.06
N GLU A 92 1.25 7.91 10.08
CA GLU A 92 0.72 7.07 9.02
C GLU A 92 1.85 6.51 8.14
N GLU A 93 2.78 7.36 7.69
CA GLU A 93 3.97 6.96 6.93
C GLU A 93 4.81 5.94 7.72
N PHE A 94 5.05 6.18 9.02
CA PHE A 94 5.77 5.25 9.86
C PHE A 94 5.07 3.88 10.00
N SER A 95 3.74 3.89 10.11
CA SER A 95 2.92 2.67 10.15
C SER A 95 3.02 1.88 8.84
N GLU A 96 3.06 2.55 7.68
CA GLU A 96 3.28 1.91 6.39
C GLU A 96 4.67 1.30 6.27
N VAL A 97 5.71 2.05 6.66
CA VAL A 97 7.10 1.54 6.70
C VAL A 97 7.18 0.28 7.56
N LEU A 98 6.56 0.27 8.74
CA LEU A 98 6.54 -0.90 9.62
C LEU A 98 5.86 -2.12 8.96
N LYS A 99 4.78 -1.91 8.21
CA LYS A 99 4.12 -3.00 7.46
C LYS A 99 5.02 -3.55 6.36
N VAL A 100 5.72 -2.68 5.63
CA VAL A 100 6.67 -3.09 4.58
C VAL A 100 7.84 -3.85 5.19
N GLN A 101 8.42 -3.36 6.29
CA GLN A 101 9.51 -4.03 6.98
C GLN A 101 9.11 -5.44 7.45
N LYS A 102 7.91 -5.61 8.01
CA LYS A 102 7.38 -6.95 8.38
C LYS A 102 7.25 -7.88 7.18
N LYS A 103 6.83 -7.37 6.01
CA LYS A 103 6.76 -8.15 4.77
C LYS A 103 8.16 -8.54 4.28
N LEU A 104 9.13 -7.63 4.36
CA LEU A 104 10.52 -7.90 3.97
C LEU A 104 11.14 -9.01 4.83
N VAL A 105 10.97 -8.96 6.16
CA VAL A 105 11.48 -10.01 7.06
C VAL A 105 10.88 -11.37 6.71
N LYS A 106 9.56 -11.45 6.47
CA LYS A 106 8.91 -12.70 6.05
C LYS A 106 9.44 -13.21 4.71
N LEU A 107 9.68 -12.31 3.76
CA LEU A 107 10.22 -12.67 2.45
C LEU A 107 11.66 -13.19 2.56
N GLN A 108 12.49 -12.55 3.38
CA GLN A 108 13.86 -13.00 3.64
C GLN A 108 13.88 -14.39 4.29
N GLN A 109 12.99 -14.65 5.25
CA GLN A 109 12.85 -15.97 5.86
C GLN A 109 12.43 -17.04 4.85
N ALA A 110 11.46 -16.75 3.99
CA ALA A 110 11.04 -17.67 2.93
C ALA A 110 12.20 -17.98 1.95
N MET A 111 12.95 -16.94 1.56
CA MET A 111 14.11 -17.09 0.69
C MET A 111 15.22 -17.95 1.33
N GLU A 112 15.46 -17.82 2.63
CA GLU A 112 16.43 -18.66 3.34
C GLU A 112 15.99 -20.12 3.42
N VAL A 113 14.68 -20.37 3.62
CA VAL A 113 14.12 -21.73 3.56
C VAL A 113 14.28 -22.33 2.16
N ASP A 114 13.93 -21.58 1.11
CA ASP A 114 14.07 -22.03 -0.28
C ASP A 114 15.53 -22.34 -0.62
N LYS A 115 16.47 -21.51 -0.13
CA LYS A 115 17.90 -21.76 -0.27
C LYS A 115 18.32 -23.07 0.39
N GLN A 116 17.89 -23.33 1.63
CA GLN A 116 18.19 -24.59 2.33
C GLN A 116 17.61 -25.81 1.60
N VAL A 117 16.40 -25.69 1.05
CA VAL A 117 15.78 -26.75 0.23
C VAL A 117 16.63 -27.01 -1.02
N PHE A 118 17.07 -25.96 -1.71
CA PHE A 118 17.91 -26.08 -2.90
C PHE A 118 19.27 -26.72 -2.60
N GLU A 119 19.93 -26.31 -1.52
CA GLU A 119 21.20 -26.90 -1.06
C GLU A 119 21.03 -28.38 -0.72
N THR A 120 19.93 -28.76 -0.08
CA THR A 120 19.61 -30.17 0.24
C THR A 120 19.41 -30.98 -1.03
N GLN A 121 18.67 -30.47 -2.02
CA GLN A 121 18.48 -31.14 -3.30
C GLN A 121 19.80 -31.31 -4.07
N LEU A 122 20.67 -30.30 -4.03
CA LEU A 122 21.99 -30.38 -4.65
C LEU A 122 22.87 -31.46 -3.99
N MET A 123 22.83 -31.58 -2.67
CA MET A 123 23.56 -32.62 -1.93
C MET A 123 23.07 -34.03 -2.30
N GLU A 124 21.76 -34.22 -2.44
CA GLU A 124 21.21 -35.51 -2.84
C GLU A 124 21.60 -35.86 -4.29
N LEU A 125 21.50 -34.90 -5.22
CA LEU A 125 21.89 -35.12 -6.61
C LEU A 125 23.39 -35.44 -6.75
N THR A 126 24.25 -34.73 -6.01
CA THR A 126 25.70 -34.99 -6.03
C THR A 126 26.04 -36.37 -5.46
N LYS A 127 25.34 -36.81 -4.41
CA LYS A 127 25.45 -38.17 -3.86
C LYS A 127 25.03 -39.23 -4.88
N GLN A 128 23.88 -39.06 -5.54
CA GLN A 128 23.42 -39.97 -6.59
C GLN A 128 24.42 -40.07 -7.75
N ASN A 129 24.95 -38.94 -8.21
CA ASN A 129 25.95 -38.90 -9.28
C ASN A 129 27.24 -39.62 -8.87
N ARG A 130 27.69 -39.44 -7.61
CA ARG A 130 28.84 -40.18 -7.07
C ARG A 130 28.60 -41.70 -7.06
N MET A 131 27.43 -42.14 -6.60
CA MET A 131 27.06 -43.56 -6.60
C MET A 131 27.02 -44.15 -8.01
N LEU A 132 26.45 -43.42 -8.97
CA LEU A 132 26.42 -43.84 -10.37
C LEU A 132 27.83 -43.99 -10.96
N LYS A 133 28.71 -43.00 -10.71
CA LYS A 133 30.11 -43.06 -11.14
C LYS A 133 30.85 -44.27 -10.55
N CYS A 134 30.66 -44.55 -9.26
CA CYS A 134 31.23 -45.75 -8.63
C CYS A 134 30.70 -47.03 -9.30
N GLY A 135 29.39 -47.11 -9.55
CA GLY A 135 28.78 -48.26 -10.24
C GLY A 135 29.37 -48.48 -11.63
N ILE A 136 29.50 -47.42 -12.43
CA ILE A 136 30.14 -47.49 -13.76
C ILE A 136 31.59 -47.96 -13.65
N PHE A 137 32.35 -47.43 -12.69
CA PHE A 137 33.75 -47.82 -12.47
C PHE A 137 33.89 -49.32 -12.15
N VAL A 138 33.04 -49.85 -11.27
CA VAL A 138 33.01 -51.28 -10.93
C VAL A 138 32.66 -52.12 -12.17
N MET A 139 31.65 -51.71 -12.95
CA MET A 139 31.28 -52.42 -14.18
C MET A 139 32.41 -52.48 -15.20
N VAL A 140 33.14 -51.36 -15.38
CA VAL A 140 34.32 -51.31 -16.27
C VAL A 140 35.41 -52.29 -15.81
N ILE A 141 35.70 -52.35 -14.50
CA ILE A 141 36.66 -53.32 -13.95
C ILE A 141 36.22 -54.75 -14.26
N ILE A 142 34.95 -55.09 -14.02
CA ILE A 142 34.42 -56.44 -14.29
C ILE A 142 34.63 -56.82 -15.76
N VAL A 143 34.26 -55.94 -16.69
CA VAL A 143 34.46 -56.19 -18.13
C VAL A 143 35.95 -56.41 -18.44
N ILE A 144 36.85 -55.55 -17.96
CA ILE A 144 38.30 -55.72 -18.18
C ILE A 144 38.79 -57.08 -17.64
N THR A 145 38.37 -57.48 -16.44
CA THR A 145 38.78 -58.77 -15.86
C THR A 145 38.23 -59.99 -16.60
N MET A 146 37.09 -59.86 -17.27
CA MET A 146 36.53 -60.92 -18.12
C MET A 146 37.30 -61.07 -19.43
N TRP A 147 37.82 -59.97 -19.99
CA TRP A 147 38.60 -59.97 -21.24
C TRP A 147 40.06 -60.42 -21.06
N LEU A 148 40.60 -60.35 -19.84
CA LEU A 148 41.98 -60.76 -19.52
C LEU A 148 42.11 -62.24 -19.12
N LYS A 149 41.01 -62.99 -19.11
CA LYS A 149 40.95 -64.45 -18.90
C LYS A 149 40.80 -65.16 -20.24
#